data_AF-A0A2E7MX22-F1
#
_entry.id   AF-A0A2E7MX22-F1
#
_cell.length_a   1.000
_cell.length_b   1.000
_cell.length_c   1.000
_cell.angle_alpha   90.00
_cell.angle_beta   90.00
_cell.angle_gamma   90.00
#
_symmetry.space_group_name_H-M   'P 1'
#
loop_
_entity.id
_entity.type
_entity.pdbx_description
1 polymer ?
#
loop_
_entity_poly.entity_id
_entity_poly.type
_entity_poly.pdbx_seq_one_letter_code
_entity_poly.pdbx_strand_id
1 'polypeptide(L)'
;MATIKCKGLTGVVFDLTVTMGSTTMNGLTALAQAIEGQEITTTEYEEIVATKDPSINQTTNGNMDLLAAGLVEGDMVQCVPLGRTTSRTKRQRQEQILKIAVTKRKGLAAGDTNANYYRALNTKTKGNLPTLYKAGDNRTANVIDNDNSGGLVTGRPWT
;
A
#
# COMPACT_ATOMS: atom_id res chain seq x y z
N MET A 1 15.96 14.07 -15.57
CA MET A 1 15.03 13.37 -14.67
C MET A 1 13.70 14.08 -14.76
N ALA A 2 12.60 13.33 -14.73
CA ALA A 2 11.23 13.84 -14.80
C ALA A 2 10.48 13.38 -13.54
N THR A 3 9.31 13.96 -13.30
CA THR A 3 8.45 13.57 -12.20
C THR A 3 7.11 13.05 -12.71
N ILE A 4 6.67 11.92 -12.19
CA ILE A 4 5.28 11.44 -12.35
C ILE A 4 4.61 11.39 -10.98
N LYS A 5 3.28 11.45 -10.95
CA LYS A 5 2.49 11.30 -9.72
C LYS A 5 2.19 9.84 -9.46
N CYS A 6 2.21 9.42 -8.21
CA CYS A 6 1.86 8.08 -7.79
C CYS A 6 0.88 8.14 -6.62
N LYS A 7 -0.27 7.48 -6.77
CA LYS A 7 -1.17 7.16 -5.66
C LYS A 7 -0.74 5.83 -5.06
N GLY A 8 -0.07 5.86 -3.91
CA GLY A 8 0.43 4.67 -3.21
C GLY A 8 -0.67 3.76 -2.64
N LEU A 9 -0.27 2.61 -2.08
CA LEU A 9 -1.17 1.68 -1.39
C LEU A 9 -1.86 2.31 -0.17
N THR A 10 -1.20 3.28 0.47
CA THR A 10 -1.77 4.12 1.55
C THR A 10 -2.83 5.10 1.06
N GLY A 11 -3.00 5.25 -0.25
CA GLY A 11 -3.87 6.22 -0.90
C GLY A 11 -3.35 7.66 -0.83
N VAL A 12 -2.14 7.89 -0.31
CA VAL A 12 -1.45 9.19 -0.41
C VAL A 12 -0.90 9.35 -1.82
N VAL A 13 -1.00 10.55 -2.36
CA VAL A 13 -0.39 10.89 -3.65
C VAL A 13 0.96 11.56 -3.38
N PHE A 14 2.00 11.07 -4.02
CA PHE A 14 3.36 11.60 -3.95
C PHE A 14 4.01 11.57 -5.33
N ASP A 15 5.12 12.29 -5.45
CA ASP A 15 5.89 12.39 -6.69
C ASP A 15 6.96 11.29 -6.75
N LEU A 16 7.10 10.66 -7.92
CA LEU A 16 8.17 9.71 -8.23
C LEU A 16 9.17 10.39 -9.18
N THR A 17 10.44 10.43 -8.78
CA THR A 17 11.53 10.83 -9.66
C THR A 17 11.92 9.67 -10.56
N VAL A 18 11.84 9.89 -11.88
CA VAL A 18 12.06 8.86 -12.90
C VAL A 18 12.93 9.37 -14.05
N THR A 19 13.41 8.45 -14.88
CA THR A 19 14.01 8.76 -16.18
C THR A 19 13.13 8.12 -17.25
N MET A 20 12.36 8.91 -17.99
CA MET A 20 11.27 8.40 -18.86
C MET A 20 11.72 7.34 -19.87
N GLY A 21 12.92 7.49 -20.46
CA GLY A 21 13.47 6.54 -21.43
C GLY A 21 14.32 5.40 -20.84
N SER A 22 14.29 5.17 -19.53
CA SER A 22 15.05 4.05 -18.93
C SER A 22 14.43 3.44 -17.67
N THR A 23 13.64 4.18 -16.90
CA THR A 23 12.79 3.61 -15.86
C THR A 23 11.73 2.75 -16.52
N THR A 24 11.61 1.49 -16.10
CA THR A 24 10.57 0.59 -16.63
C THR A 24 9.29 0.66 -15.80
N MET A 25 8.18 0.22 -16.37
CA MET A 25 6.92 0.08 -15.64
C MET A 25 7.09 -0.81 -14.39
N ASN A 26 7.83 -1.93 -14.47
CA ASN A 26 8.14 -2.77 -13.31
C ASN A 26 9.04 -2.07 -12.27
N GLY A 27 9.91 -1.16 -12.72
CA GLY A 27 10.75 -0.35 -11.84
C GLY A 27 9.96 0.58 -10.91
N LEU A 28 8.74 0.98 -11.29
CA LEU A 28 7.90 1.87 -10.47
C LEU A 28 7.56 1.28 -9.09
N THR A 29 7.46 -0.05 -8.95
CA THR A 29 7.13 -0.69 -7.66
C THR A 29 8.20 -0.40 -6.60
N ALA A 30 9.48 -0.51 -6.97
CA ALA A 30 10.56 -0.22 -6.04
C ALA A 30 10.61 1.26 -5.65
N LEU A 31 10.33 2.16 -6.60
CA LEU A 31 10.30 3.60 -6.34
C LEU A 31 9.13 3.99 -5.44
N ALA A 32 7.93 3.47 -5.70
CA ALA A 32 6.76 3.70 -4.85
C ALA A 32 6.97 3.13 -3.44
N GLN A 33 7.52 1.91 -3.34
CA GLN A 33 7.80 1.28 -2.06
C GLN A 33 8.83 2.06 -1.24
N ALA A 34 9.84 2.67 -1.87
CA ALA A 34 10.83 3.47 -1.16
C ALA A 34 10.21 4.72 -0.49
N ILE A 35 9.21 5.34 -1.12
CA ILE A 35 8.51 6.50 -0.55
C ILE A 35 7.48 6.09 0.49
N GLU A 36 6.69 5.04 0.24
CA GLU A 36 5.72 4.55 1.22
C GLU A 36 6.42 3.99 2.46
N GLY A 37 7.39 3.10 2.25
CA GLY A 37 8.26 2.52 3.26
C GLY A 37 7.54 1.90 4.46
N GLN A 38 8.16 2.08 5.63
CA GLN A 38 7.71 1.54 6.91
C GLN A 38 7.55 0.01 6.85
N GLU A 39 6.32 -0.50 6.89
CA GLU A 39 6.03 -1.93 6.89
C GLU A 39 5.60 -2.46 5.51
N ILE A 40 5.39 -1.58 4.54
CA ILE A 40 5.01 -1.97 3.18
C ILE A 40 6.27 -2.49 2.47
N THR A 41 6.17 -3.72 1.97
CA THR A 41 7.19 -4.36 1.14
C THR A 41 6.71 -4.43 -0.30
N THR A 42 7.64 -4.65 -1.25
CA THR A 42 7.31 -4.78 -2.68
C THR A 42 6.32 -5.91 -2.97
N THR A 43 6.30 -6.95 -2.14
CA THR A 43 5.35 -8.07 -2.22
C THR A 43 3.91 -7.70 -1.90
N GLU A 44 3.65 -6.52 -1.32
CA GLU A 44 2.28 -6.07 -1.05
C GLU A 44 1.67 -5.31 -2.22
N TYR A 45 2.43 -5.06 -3.29
CA TYR A 45 1.95 -4.50 -4.56
C TYR A 45 1.56 -5.65 -5.48
N GLU A 46 0.39 -5.56 -6.09
CA GLU A 46 0.02 -6.44 -7.19
C GLU A 46 0.50 -5.87 -8.52
N GLU A 47 0.24 -4.58 -8.71
CA GLU A 47 0.42 -3.91 -9.99
C GLU A 47 0.46 -2.39 -9.77
N ILE A 48 1.08 -1.69 -10.72
CA ILE A 48 0.94 -0.26 -10.92
C ILE A 48 0.33 -0.02 -12.29
N VAL A 49 -0.68 0.84 -12.34
CA VAL A 49 -1.46 1.14 -13.53
C VAL A 49 -1.53 2.65 -13.77
N ALA A 50 -1.46 3.08 -15.02
CA ALA A 50 -1.67 4.48 -15.38
C ALA A 50 -3.15 4.85 -15.20
N THR A 51 -3.40 6.00 -14.58
CA THR A 51 -4.77 6.44 -14.31
C THR A 51 -5.47 7.04 -15.53
N LYS A 52 -4.69 7.60 -16.48
CA LYS A 52 -5.20 8.13 -17.74
C LYS A 52 -5.68 7.03 -18.70
N ASP A 53 -5.04 5.86 -18.64
CA ASP A 53 -5.33 4.71 -19.49
C ASP A 53 -4.93 3.42 -18.76
N PRO A 54 -5.91 2.66 -18.22
CA PRO A 54 -5.63 1.44 -17.49
C PRO A 54 -5.00 0.31 -18.31
N SER A 55 -4.97 0.41 -19.64
CA SER A 55 -4.25 -0.55 -20.49
C SER A 55 -2.73 -0.41 -20.35
N ILE A 56 -2.24 0.76 -19.91
CA ILE A 56 -0.84 0.99 -19.56
C ILE A 56 -0.61 0.52 -18.12
N ASN A 57 -0.09 -0.69 -17.97
CA ASN A 57 0.08 -1.34 -16.66
C ASN A 57 1.30 -2.27 -16.63
N GLN A 58 1.69 -2.73 -15.45
CA GLN A 58 2.85 -3.61 -15.31
C GLN A 58 2.67 -4.98 -15.97
N THR A 59 1.45 -5.52 -15.97
CA THR A 59 1.17 -6.80 -16.63
C THR A 59 1.42 -6.74 -18.14
N THR A 60 1.03 -5.64 -18.77
CA THR A 60 1.08 -5.46 -20.24
C THR A 60 2.39 -4.84 -20.71
N ASN A 61 2.94 -3.89 -19.93
CA ASN A 61 4.06 -3.04 -20.34
C ASN A 61 5.27 -3.16 -19.40
N GLY A 62 5.32 -4.15 -18.52
CA GLY A 62 6.28 -4.23 -17.41
C GLY A 62 7.75 -4.01 -17.79
N ASN A 63 8.18 -4.51 -18.95
CA ASN A 63 9.55 -4.39 -19.44
C ASN A 63 9.80 -3.14 -20.30
N MET A 64 8.75 -2.42 -20.71
CA MET A 64 8.89 -1.17 -21.45
C MET A 64 9.37 -0.06 -20.51
N ASP A 65 10.19 0.84 -21.04
CA ASP A 65 10.41 2.13 -20.38
C ASP A 65 9.12 2.97 -20.37
N LEU A 66 9.06 3.98 -19.50
CA LEU A 66 7.83 4.77 -19.32
C LEU A 66 7.40 5.49 -20.60
N LEU A 67 8.36 5.98 -21.40
CA LEU A 67 8.05 6.66 -22.66
C LEU A 67 7.45 5.69 -23.68
N ALA A 68 8.04 4.51 -23.85
CA ALA A 68 7.55 3.45 -24.72
C ALA A 68 6.20 2.87 -24.26
N ALA A 69 5.95 2.86 -22.94
CA ALA A 69 4.66 2.51 -22.37
C ALA A 69 3.59 3.60 -22.58
N GLY A 70 3.97 4.79 -23.07
CA GLY A 70 3.05 5.90 -23.35
C GLY A 70 2.81 6.86 -22.18
N LEU A 71 3.63 6.80 -21.13
CA LEU A 71 3.62 7.79 -20.04
C LEU A 71 4.46 9.02 -20.43
N VAL A 72 4.07 10.16 -19.89
CA VAL A 72 4.77 11.44 -19.99
C VAL A 72 4.95 12.05 -18.60
N GLU A 73 5.78 13.08 -18.51
CA GLU A 73 5.97 13.84 -17.27
C GLU A 73 4.63 14.39 -16.74
N GLY A 74 4.43 14.32 -15.43
CA GLY A 74 3.21 14.78 -14.75
C GLY A 74 2.05 13.77 -14.74
N ASP A 75 2.12 12.69 -15.52
CA ASP A 75 1.10 11.64 -15.49
C ASP A 75 0.94 11.02 -14.09
N MET A 76 -0.25 10.52 -13.79
CA MET A 76 -0.51 9.82 -12.53
C MET A 76 -0.65 8.30 -12.75
N VAL A 77 0.07 7.54 -11.93
CA VAL A 77 -0.10 6.09 -11.76
C VAL A 77 -0.73 5.77 -10.40
N GLN A 78 -1.34 4.60 -10.29
CA GLN A 78 -1.94 4.12 -9.05
C GLN A 78 -1.43 2.73 -8.71
N CYS A 79 -1.01 2.56 -7.45
CA CYS A 79 -0.63 1.27 -6.89
C CYS A 79 -1.88 0.45 -6.54
N VAL A 80 -1.86 -0.83 -6.91
CA VAL A 80 -2.89 -1.81 -6.60
C VAL A 80 -2.35 -2.77 -5.54
N PRO A 81 -3.04 -2.99 -4.41
CA PRO A 81 -2.58 -3.92 -3.38
C PRO A 81 -2.71 -5.38 -3.84
N LEU A 82 -1.78 -6.22 -3.41
CA LEU A 82 -1.83 -7.67 -3.62
C LEU A 82 -3.13 -8.29 -3.07
N GLY A 83 -3.89 -8.96 -3.92
CA GLY A 83 -5.13 -9.66 -3.56
C GLY A 83 -6.29 -9.46 -4.53
N ARG A 84 -6.11 -8.72 -5.63
CA ARG A 84 -7.09 -8.52 -6.70
C ARG A 84 -7.18 -9.74 -7.60
N THR A 85 -6.06 -10.30 -8.04
CA THR A 85 -5.97 -11.53 -8.85
C THR A 85 -5.32 -12.68 -8.09
N THR A 86 -4.41 -12.37 -7.15
CA THR A 86 -3.74 -13.38 -6.32
C THR A 86 -4.65 -13.80 -5.16
N SER A 87 -4.89 -15.10 -5.01
CA SER A 87 -5.65 -15.62 -3.87
C SER A 87 -4.92 -15.39 -2.55
N ARG A 88 -5.61 -14.74 -1.59
CA ARG A 88 -5.11 -14.51 -0.23
C ARG A 88 -6.15 -14.92 0.81
N THR A 89 -5.68 -15.51 1.89
CA THR A 89 -6.50 -15.80 3.08
C THR A 89 -7.01 -14.51 3.71
N LYS A 90 -8.10 -14.57 4.48
CA LYS A 90 -8.64 -13.41 5.21
C LYS A 90 -7.61 -12.85 6.19
N ARG A 91 -6.82 -13.72 6.83
CA ARG A 91 -5.66 -13.36 7.66
C ARG A 91 -4.67 -12.46 6.92
N GLN A 92 -4.19 -12.90 5.76
CA GLN A 92 -3.17 -12.18 5.00
C GLN A 92 -3.67 -10.81 4.54
N ARG A 93 -4.93 -10.71 4.09
CA ARG A 93 -5.55 -9.43 3.73
C ARG A 93 -5.67 -8.49 4.94
N GLN A 94 -6.09 -9.01 6.09
CA GLN A 94 -6.14 -8.21 7.33
C GLN A 94 -4.76 -7.68 7.71
N GLU A 95 -3.71 -8.49 7.58
CA GLU A 95 -2.33 -8.07 7.87
C GLU A 95 -1.81 -7.02 6.90
N GLN A 96 -2.08 -7.16 5.60
CA GLN A 96 -1.73 -6.14 4.60
C GLN A 96 -2.42 -4.81 4.90
N ILE A 97 -3.72 -4.83 5.18
CA ILE A 97 -4.48 -3.61 5.53
C ILE A 97 -3.87 -2.93 6.77
N LEU A 98 -3.48 -3.71 7.78
CA LEU A 98 -2.81 -3.17 8.97
C LEU A 98 -1.46 -2.54 8.64
N LYS A 99 -0.63 -3.19 7.81
CA LYS A 99 0.65 -2.62 7.36
C LYS A 99 0.43 -1.30 6.64
N ILE A 100 -0.50 -1.26 5.68
CA ILE A 100 -0.87 -0.04 4.94
C ILE A 100 -1.31 1.07 5.90
N ALA A 101 -2.17 0.74 6.87
CA ALA A 101 -2.66 1.71 7.84
C ALA A 101 -1.55 2.23 8.78
N VAL A 102 -0.65 1.36 9.28
CA VAL A 102 0.52 1.78 10.07
C VAL A 102 1.38 2.74 9.26
N THR A 103 1.76 2.34 8.04
CA THR A 103 2.64 3.13 7.18
C THR A 103 2.10 4.54 6.97
N LYS A 104 0.80 4.65 6.69
CA LYS A 104 0.13 5.95 6.56
C LYS A 104 0.18 6.76 7.85
N ARG A 105 -0.22 6.17 8.98
CA ARG A 105 -0.27 6.86 10.28
C ARG A 105 1.10 7.34 10.76
N LYS A 106 2.18 6.67 10.35
CA LYS A 106 3.56 7.02 10.66
C LYS A 106 4.14 8.16 9.82
N GLY A 107 3.41 8.68 8.83
CA GLY A 107 3.96 9.74 7.97
C GLY A 107 4.77 9.19 6.78
N LEU A 108 4.47 7.98 6.30
CA LEU A 108 5.22 7.26 5.25
C LEU A 108 6.69 7.02 5.64
N ALA A 109 7.58 6.75 4.68
CA ALA A 109 9.00 6.52 4.94
C ALA A 109 9.67 7.73 5.59
N ALA A 110 9.23 8.94 5.23
CA ALA A 110 9.78 10.20 5.73
C ALA A 110 9.49 10.45 7.22
N GLY A 111 8.48 9.77 7.81
CA GLY A 111 8.09 10.02 9.18
C GLY A 111 7.44 11.40 9.37
N ASP A 112 6.78 11.94 8.34
CA ASP A 112 6.23 13.30 8.36
C ASP A 112 5.12 13.44 9.40
N THR A 113 5.44 14.12 10.51
CA THR A 113 4.53 14.37 11.63
C THR A 113 3.57 15.55 11.38
N ASN A 114 3.82 16.35 10.35
CA ASN A 114 2.96 17.47 9.94
C ASN A 114 1.90 17.06 8.90
N ALA A 115 2.05 15.86 8.32
CA ALA A 115 1.08 15.35 7.37
C ALA A 115 -0.32 15.23 7.97
N ASN A 116 -1.36 15.62 7.23
CA ASN A 116 -2.76 15.54 7.68
C ASN A 116 -3.23 14.10 8.00
N TYR A 117 -2.50 13.09 7.54
CA TYR A 117 -2.75 11.67 7.78
C TYR A 117 -1.89 11.08 8.90
N TYR A 118 -0.92 11.83 9.43
CA TYR A 118 -0.14 11.42 10.60
C TYR A 118 -1.03 11.31 11.83
N ARG A 119 -0.74 10.33 12.69
CA ARG A 119 -1.43 10.15 13.96
C ARG A 119 -0.40 9.85 15.04
N ALA A 120 -0.51 10.48 16.21
CA ALA A 120 0.37 10.22 17.34
C ALA A 120 0.30 8.75 17.80
N LEU A 121 -0.92 8.18 17.86
CA LEU A 121 -1.14 6.75 18.06
C LEU A 121 -0.92 6.02 16.73
N ASN A 122 0.30 5.59 16.44
CA ASN A 122 0.68 4.94 15.17
C ASN A 122 1.40 3.59 15.34
N THR A 123 1.51 3.10 16.57
CA THR A 123 2.00 1.75 16.83
C THR A 123 0.83 0.79 16.78
N LYS A 124 0.90 -0.26 15.95
CA LYS A 124 -0.12 -1.32 15.97
C LYS A 124 0.22 -2.35 17.04
N THR A 125 -0.79 -2.76 17.80
CA THR A 125 -0.73 -4.00 18.58
C THR A 125 -1.77 -4.96 18.01
N LYS A 126 -1.31 -5.99 17.29
CA LYS A 126 -2.19 -6.97 16.62
C LYS A 126 -3.21 -7.62 17.57
N GLY A 127 -2.82 -7.85 18.82
CA GLY A 127 -3.72 -8.37 19.87
C GLY A 127 -4.83 -7.41 20.28
N ASN A 128 -4.69 -6.11 20.05
CA ASN A 128 -5.71 -5.11 20.39
C ASN A 128 -6.83 -5.00 19.33
N LEU A 129 -6.79 -5.82 18.28
CA LEU A 129 -7.91 -5.90 17.35
C LEU A 129 -9.07 -6.64 18.00
N PRO A 130 -10.31 -6.13 17.91
CA PRO A 130 -11.49 -6.82 18.45
C PRO A 130 -11.63 -8.23 17.86
N THR A 131 -11.37 -8.37 16.56
CA THR A 131 -11.44 -9.65 15.88
C THR A 131 -10.22 -9.85 15.00
N LEU A 132 -9.62 -11.03 15.12
CA LEU A 132 -8.43 -11.41 14.41
C LEU A 132 -8.68 -12.72 13.67
N TYR A 133 -8.49 -12.79 12.35
CA TYR A 133 -8.56 -14.08 11.66
C TYR A 133 -7.41 -14.98 12.13
N LYS A 134 -7.66 -16.28 12.34
CA LYS A 134 -6.58 -17.26 12.60
C LYS A 134 -5.67 -17.38 11.38
N ALA A 135 -4.44 -17.83 11.61
CA ALA A 135 -3.50 -18.12 10.54
C ALA A 135 -4.12 -19.12 9.54
N GLY A 136 -3.99 -18.85 8.24
CA GLY A 136 -4.53 -19.71 7.18
C GLY A 136 -6.05 -19.61 6.94
N ASP A 137 -6.82 -18.84 7.72
CA ASP A 137 -8.28 -18.84 7.59
C ASP A 137 -8.77 -18.09 6.34
N ASN A 138 -9.62 -18.76 5.54
CA ASN A 138 -10.37 -18.20 4.42
C ASN A 138 -11.88 -18.45 4.51
N ARG A 139 -12.36 -19.23 5.49
CA ARG A 139 -13.75 -19.71 5.59
C ARG A 139 -14.56 -19.09 6.74
N THR A 140 -14.00 -18.12 7.46
CA THR A 140 -14.70 -17.31 8.49
C THR A 140 -15.03 -18.04 9.79
N ALA A 141 -14.85 -19.37 9.86
CA ALA A 141 -15.19 -20.17 11.03
C ALA A 141 -14.13 -20.08 12.15
N ASN A 142 -13.05 -19.33 11.95
CA ASN A 142 -11.88 -19.36 12.81
C ASN A 142 -11.34 -17.95 13.08
N VAL A 143 -12.12 -17.16 13.83
CA VAL A 143 -11.66 -15.90 14.41
C VAL A 143 -11.12 -16.11 15.83
N ILE A 144 -10.16 -15.29 16.21
CA ILE A 144 -9.74 -15.08 17.59
C ILE A 144 -10.45 -13.80 18.01
N ASP A 145 -11.42 -13.96 18.89
CA ASP A 145 -12.18 -12.86 19.45
C ASP A 145 -11.43 -12.30 20.67
N ASN A 146 -11.08 -11.02 20.61
CA ASN A 146 -10.58 -10.30 21.77
C ASN A 146 -11.74 -9.44 22.26
N ASP A 147 -12.59 -10.08 23.06
CA ASP A 147 -13.81 -9.48 23.57
C ASP A 147 -13.49 -8.12 24.17
N ASN A 148 -14.17 -7.10 23.68
CA ASN A 148 -13.91 -5.71 24.02
C ASN A 148 -14.58 -5.39 25.36
N SER A 149 -14.26 -6.22 26.37
CA SER A 149 -14.86 -6.20 27.69
C SER A 149 -14.64 -4.84 28.34
N GLY A 150 -15.73 -4.19 28.74
CA GLY A 150 -15.75 -2.79 29.18
C GLY A 150 -16.18 -1.77 28.11
N GLY A 151 -16.48 -2.20 26.88
CA GLY A 151 -17.02 -1.35 25.81
C GLY A 151 -15.95 -0.76 24.88
N LEU A 152 -16.31 0.24 24.07
CA LEU A 152 -15.42 0.85 23.06
C LEU A 152 -14.13 1.39 23.71
N VAL A 153 -12.99 0.75 23.42
CA VAL A 153 -11.69 1.23 23.89
C VAL A 153 -11.10 2.19 22.87
N THR A 154 -10.96 3.44 23.27
CA THR A 154 -10.39 4.51 22.43
C THR A 154 -9.00 4.13 21.91
N GLY A 155 -8.76 4.40 20.63
CA GLY A 155 -7.46 4.23 20.01
C GLY A 155 -7.19 2.85 19.45
N ARG A 156 -7.90 1.77 19.84
CA ARG A 156 -7.64 0.41 19.32
C ARG A 156 -7.66 0.35 17.77
N PRO A 157 -6.75 -0.42 17.14
CA PRO A 157 -5.64 -1.20 17.71
C PRO A 157 -4.35 -0.39 17.95
N TRP A 158 -4.43 0.94 17.91
CA TRP A 158 -3.32 1.87 17.92
C TRP A 158 -2.94 2.30 19.33
N THR A 159 -1.63 2.38 19.56
CA THR A 159 -1.02 2.99 20.73
C THR A 159 0.06 4.00 20.31
#